data_AF-R9BS25-F1
#
_entry.id   AF-R9BS25-F1
#
_cell.length_a   1.000
_cell.length_b   1.000
_cell.length_c   1.000
_cell.angle_alpha   90.00
_cell.angle_beta   90.00
_cell.angle_gamma   90.00
#
_symmetry.space_group_name_H-M   'P 1'
#
loop_
_entity.id
_entity.type
_entity.pdbx_description
1 polymer ?
#
loop_
_entity_poly.entity_id
_entity_poly.type
_entity_poly.pdbx_seq_one_letter_code
_entity_poly.pdbx_strand_id
1 'polypeptide(L)'
;GKVEALARLTNRLAVYNGEFEDYADLEGIVNDFMDEINNEISQAINEIPLNLLKKDKEYLKPLPSLDLLCSYVYREKEYKVTKESMINYKGKKYSVPTKYIGFKVNIIETSDGNISIYYNQDFIICHSLTDKKYNYKIGHMHEILKSDACKHLSDDQIGDFIKENMALMDVLLGE
;
A
#
# COMPACT_ATOMS: atom_id res chain seq x y z
N GLY A 1 4.71 -26.72 -25.82
CA GLY A 1 5.63 -25.70 -25.31
C GLY A 1 5.43 -25.50 -23.80
N LYS A 2 6.13 -24.51 -23.24
CA LYS A 2 6.12 -24.19 -21.79
C LYS A 2 4.71 -23.86 -21.27
N VAL A 3 3.88 -23.25 -22.10
CA VAL A 3 2.50 -22.84 -21.75
C VAL A 3 1.57 -24.05 -21.66
N GLU A 4 1.71 -25.00 -22.59
CA GLU A 4 0.85 -26.19 -22.67
C GLU A 4 1.13 -27.18 -21.54
N ALA A 5 2.38 -27.27 -21.08
CA ALA A 5 2.74 -28.11 -19.93
C ALA A 5 2.10 -27.58 -18.63
N LEU A 6 2.15 -26.26 -18.41
CA LEU A 6 1.50 -25.62 -17.26
C LEU A 6 -0.02 -25.78 -17.31
N ALA A 7 -0.64 -25.55 -18.48
CA ALA A 7 -2.08 -25.71 -18.65
C ALA A 7 -2.55 -27.15 -18.37
N ARG A 8 -1.79 -28.17 -18.81
CA ARG A 8 -2.09 -29.57 -18.50
C ARG A 8 -2.00 -29.87 -17.00
N LEU A 9 -1.01 -29.29 -16.31
CA LEU A 9 -0.88 -29.41 -14.86
C LEU A 9 -2.09 -28.79 -14.17
N THR A 10 -2.43 -27.55 -14.49
CA THR A 10 -3.56 -26.86 -13.84
C THR A 10 -4.91 -27.48 -14.18
N ASN A 11 -5.07 -28.13 -15.34
CA ASN A 11 -6.29 -28.87 -15.66
C ASN A 11 -6.57 -30.03 -14.69
N ARG A 12 -5.56 -30.57 -14.01
CA ARG A 12 -5.76 -31.60 -12.99
C ARG A 12 -6.57 -31.08 -11.79
N LEU A 13 -6.53 -29.77 -11.52
CA LEU A 13 -7.32 -29.16 -10.46
C LEU A 13 -8.82 -29.13 -10.75
N ALA A 14 -9.24 -29.32 -12.01
CA ALA A 14 -10.66 -29.27 -12.39
C ALA A 14 -11.52 -30.33 -11.69
N VAL A 15 -10.91 -31.40 -11.16
CA VAL A 15 -11.61 -32.44 -10.40
C VAL A 15 -12.11 -31.95 -9.04
N TYR A 16 -11.51 -30.88 -8.50
CA TYR A 16 -11.92 -30.27 -7.22
C TYR A 16 -12.96 -29.17 -7.40
N ASN A 17 -13.47 -28.95 -8.62
CA ASN A 17 -14.49 -27.94 -8.86
C ASN A 17 -15.78 -28.28 -8.10
N GLY A 18 -16.18 -27.38 -7.19
CA GLY A 18 -17.36 -27.58 -6.35
C GLY A 18 -17.09 -28.41 -5.09
N GLU A 19 -15.84 -28.81 -4.83
CA GLU A 19 -15.40 -29.57 -3.64
C GLU A 19 -14.85 -28.65 -2.53
N PHE A 20 -15.23 -27.37 -2.51
CA PHE A 20 -14.82 -26.40 -1.49
C PHE A 20 -15.99 -25.49 -1.11
N GLU A 21 -16.13 -25.18 0.18
CA GLU A 21 -17.20 -24.31 0.68
C GLU A 21 -16.67 -22.91 1.01
N ASP A 22 -15.41 -22.81 1.44
CA ASP A 22 -14.76 -21.56 1.80
C ASP A 22 -13.33 -21.43 1.25
N TYR A 23 -12.67 -20.34 1.64
CA TYR A 23 -11.29 -20.05 1.22
C TYR A 23 -10.26 -21.02 1.83
N ALA A 24 -10.51 -21.50 3.05
CA ALA A 24 -9.59 -22.41 3.74
C ALA A 24 -9.60 -23.80 3.08
N ASP A 25 -10.77 -24.28 2.66
CA ASP A 25 -10.90 -25.51 1.88
C ASP A 25 -10.13 -25.42 0.56
N LEU A 26 -10.26 -24.28 -0.14
CA LEU A 26 -9.54 -24.03 -1.38
C LEU A 26 -8.02 -24.01 -1.16
N GLU A 27 -7.55 -23.38 -0.09
CA GLU A 27 -6.13 -23.37 0.28
C GLU A 27 -5.63 -24.80 0.58
N GLY A 28 -6.43 -25.60 1.28
CA GLY A 28 -6.16 -27.02 1.55
C GLY A 28 -5.97 -27.83 0.27
N ILE A 29 -6.92 -27.76 -0.66
CA ILE A 29 -6.85 -28.43 -1.96
C ILE A 29 -5.58 -28.05 -2.73
N VAL A 30 -5.24 -26.76 -2.75
CA VAL A 30 -4.05 -26.27 -3.45
C VAL A 30 -2.77 -26.79 -2.82
N ASN A 31 -2.71 -26.85 -1.48
CA ASN A 31 -1.55 -27.39 -0.76
C ASN A 31 -1.39 -28.90 -0.98
N ASP A 32 -2.47 -29.66 -0.88
CA ASP A 32 -2.45 -31.10 -1.13
C ASP A 32 -2.02 -31.40 -2.58
N PHE A 33 -2.59 -30.67 -3.54
CA PHE A 33 -2.20 -30.78 -4.95
C PHE A 33 -0.72 -30.43 -5.18
N MET A 34 -0.22 -29.39 -4.52
CA MET A 34 1.20 -29.02 -4.57
C MET A 34 2.08 -30.15 -4.04
N ASP A 35 1.71 -30.73 -2.89
CA ASP A 35 2.45 -31.83 -2.27
C ASP A 35 2.44 -33.09 -3.13
N GLU A 36 1.30 -33.43 -3.75
CA GLU A 36 1.19 -34.54 -4.70
C GLU A 36 2.16 -34.37 -5.89
N ILE A 37 2.13 -33.21 -6.55
CA ILE A 37 3.01 -32.93 -7.71
C ILE A 37 4.49 -32.94 -7.30
N ASN A 38 4.79 -32.43 -6.12
CA ASN A 38 6.15 -32.38 -5.63
C ASN A 38 6.69 -33.76 -5.21
N ASN A 39 5.81 -34.74 -4.98
CA ASN A 39 6.13 -36.13 -4.66
C ASN A 39 6.02 -37.12 -5.84
N GLU A 40 5.44 -36.72 -6.98
CA GLU A 40 5.37 -37.57 -8.18
C GLU A 40 6.69 -37.56 -8.99
N ILE A 41 6.91 -38.59 -9.81
CA ILE A 41 8.06 -38.60 -10.73
C ILE A 41 7.81 -37.58 -11.83
N SER A 42 8.61 -36.52 -11.86
CA SER A 42 8.49 -35.48 -12.88
C SER A 42 9.04 -35.98 -14.22
N GLN A 43 8.24 -35.86 -15.27
CA GLN A 43 8.62 -36.30 -16.62
C GLN A 43 9.86 -35.58 -17.17
N ALA A 44 10.14 -34.36 -16.69
CA ALA A 44 11.27 -33.57 -17.18
C ALA A 44 12.62 -34.01 -16.59
N ILE A 45 12.62 -34.53 -15.37
CA ILE A 45 13.83 -34.89 -14.60
C ILE A 45 13.92 -36.39 -14.28
N ASN A 46 12.85 -37.14 -14.58
CA ASN A 46 12.69 -38.56 -14.29
C ASN A 46 12.98 -38.94 -12.83
N GLU A 47 12.66 -38.03 -11.92
CA GLU A 47 12.93 -38.11 -10.48
C GLU A 47 11.84 -37.36 -9.70
N ILE A 48 11.75 -37.59 -8.39
CA ILE A 48 10.83 -36.88 -7.50
C ILE A 48 11.42 -35.49 -7.16
N PRO A 49 10.73 -34.38 -7.47
CA PRO A 49 11.22 -33.01 -7.22
C PRO A 49 11.66 -32.77 -5.78
N LEU A 50 10.90 -33.25 -4.78
CA LEU A 50 11.26 -33.09 -3.37
C LEU A 50 12.56 -33.81 -2.99
N ASN A 51 12.86 -34.96 -3.61
CA ASN A 51 14.10 -35.66 -3.34
C ASN A 51 15.31 -34.90 -3.89
N LEU A 52 15.16 -34.29 -5.06
CA LEU A 52 16.20 -33.42 -5.62
C LEU A 52 16.35 -32.14 -4.79
N LEU A 53 15.25 -31.49 -4.41
CA LEU A 53 15.29 -30.31 -3.54
C LEU A 53 16.03 -30.59 -2.23
N LYS A 54 15.82 -31.75 -1.60
CA LYS A 54 16.55 -32.16 -0.39
C LYS A 54 18.06 -32.24 -0.61
N LYS A 55 18.50 -32.76 -1.76
CA LYS A 55 19.92 -32.83 -2.15
C LYS A 55 20.48 -31.44 -2.46
N ASP A 56 19.74 -30.65 -3.22
CA ASP A 56 20.17 -29.34 -3.69
C ASP A 56 20.25 -28.31 -2.57
N LYS A 57 19.46 -28.50 -1.50
CA LYS A 57 19.39 -27.59 -0.35
C LYS A 57 20.75 -27.34 0.30
N GLU A 58 21.65 -28.33 0.30
CA GLU A 58 23.00 -28.20 0.85
C GLU A 58 23.89 -27.22 0.06
N TYR A 59 23.55 -26.98 -1.22
CA TYR A 59 24.27 -26.08 -2.10
C TYR A 59 23.62 -24.69 -2.23
N LEU A 60 22.46 -24.47 -1.60
CA LEU A 60 21.79 -23.18 -1.60
C LEU A 60 22.51 -22.19 -0.68
N LYS A 61 22.61 -20.94 -1.13
CA LYS A 61 23.11 -19.84 -0.30
C LYS A 61 22.08 -19.52 0.79
N PRO A 62 22.53 -19.05 1.98
CA PRO A 62 21.60 -18.58 3.01
C PRO A 62 20.73 -17.44 2.46
N LEU A 63 19.54 -17.29 3.04
CA LEU A 63 18.65 -16.19 2.68
C LEU A 63 19.35 -14.84 2.92
N PRO A 64 19.15 -13.85 2.02
CA PRO A 64 19.64 -12.50 2.25
C PRO A 64 19.00 -11.89 3.51
N SER A 65 19.58 -10.79 4.00
CA SER A 65 19.03 -10.08 5.16
C SER A 65 17.56 -9.70 4.94
N LEU A 66 16.80 -9.71 6.03
CA LEU A 66 15.39 -9.33 6.01
C LEU A 66 15.21 -7.92 5.43
N ASP A 67 16.12 -6.99 5.73
CA ASP A 67 16.11 -5.63 5.19
C ASP A 67 16.17 -5.59 3.67
N LEU A 68 16.98 -6.45 3.05
CA LEU A 68 17.04 -6.54 1.58
C LEU A 68 15.75 -7.13 1.02
N LEU A 69 15.18 -8.14 1.68
CA LEU A 69 13.89 -8.74 1.30
C LEU A 69 12.72 -7.75 1.42
N CYS A 70 12.74 -6.89 2.44
CA CYS A 70 11.73 -5.86 2.64
C CYS A 70 11.60 -4.95 1.42
N SER A 71 12.69 -4.64 0.70
CA SER A 71 12.61 -3.83 -0.53
C SER A 71 11.84 -4.49 -1.68
N TYR A 72 11.79 -5.83 -1.73
CA TYR A 72 11.03 -6.57 -2.74
C TYR A 72 9.53 -6.62 -2.41
N VAL A 73 9.19 -6.59 -1.12
CA VAL A 73 7.81 -6.67 -0.62
C VAL A 73 7.19 -5.27 -0.48
N TYR A 74 7.94 -4.35 0.12
CA TYR A 74 7.59 -2.96 0.35
C TYR A 74 8.09 -2.10 -0.80
N ARG A 75 7.32 -2.04 -1.88
CA ARG A 75 7.48 -0.93 -2.82
C ARG A 75 6.90 0.31 -2.17
N GLU A 76 7.76 1.30 -1.95
CA GLU A 76 7.31 2.62 -1.55
C GLU A 76 6.27 3.12 -2.56
N LYS A 77 5.03 3.26 -2.09
CA LYS A 77 3.96 3.84 -2.90
C LYS A 77 4.14 5.35 -2.90
N GLU A 78 4.26 5.90 -4.10
CA GLU A 78 4.28 7.33 -4.31
C GLU A 78 2.85 7.87 -4.52
N TYR A 79 2.55 9.00 -3.90
CA TYR A 79 1.26 9.69 -4.00
C TYR A 79 1.46 11.07 -4.60
N LYS A 80 0.74 11.37 -5.69
CA LYS A 80 0.82 12.69 -6.32
C LYS A 80 0.07 13.72 -5.49
N VAL A 81 0.72 14.83 -5.20
CA VAL A 81 0.08 15.99 -4.57
C VAL A 81 -0.79 16.69 -5.62
N THR A 82 -2.06 16.83 -5.31
CA THR A 82 -3.08 17.47 -6.15
C THR A 82 -2.95 19.00 -6.11
N LYS A 83 -3.65 19.69 -7.02
CA LYS A 83 -3.69 21.16 -7.06
C LYS A 83 -4.28 21.78 -5.79
N GLU A 84 -5.07 21.02 -5.03
CA GLU A 84 -5.65 21.42 -3.75
C GLU A 84 -4.64 21.35 -2.58
N SER A 85 -3.35 21.09 -2.88
CA SER A 85 -2.31 20.84 -1.87
C SER A 85 -2.61 19.64 -0.96
N MET A 86 -3.19 18.58 -1.54
CA MET A 86 -3.61 17.37 -0.84
C MET A 86 -3.07 16.11 -1.51
N ILE A 87 -2.83 15.08 -0.72
CA ILE A 87 -2.67 13.69 -1.18
C ILE A 87 -3.92 12.87 -0.87
N ASN A 88 -4.18 11.82 -1.65
CA ASN A 88 -5.24 10.85 -1.36
C ASN A 88 -4.60 9.55 -0.84
N TYR A 89 -4.95 9.16 0.37
CA TYR A 89 -4.48 7.95 1.02
C TYR A 89 -5.66 7.19 1.62
N LYS A 90 -5.81 5.92 1.23
CA LYS A 90 -6.93 5.05 1.66
C LYS A 90 -8.31 5.73 1.55
N GLY A 91 -8.55 6.51 0.49
CA GLY A 91 -9.82 7.19 0.23
C GLY A 91 -10.02 8.53 0.98
N LYS A 92 -9.05 8.93 1.81
CA LYS A 92 -9.08 10.16 2.62
C LYS A 92 -8.04 11.15 2.10
N LYS A 93 -8.32 12.45 2.19
CA LYS A 93 -7.41 13.51 1.76
C LYS A 93 -6.63 14.09 2.92
N TYR A 94 -5.32 14.27 2.74
CA TYR A 94 -4.42 14.85 3.74
C TYR A 94 -3.64 16.02 3.16
N SER A 95 -3.61 17.12 3.89
CA SER A 95 -2.96 18.35 3.46
C SER A 95 -1.44 18.27 3.52
N VAL A 96 -0.78 18.84 2.53
CA VAL A 96 0.67 19.04 2.47
C VAL A 96 0.96 20.52 2.17
N PRO A 97 2.17 21.02 2.44
CA PRO A 97 2.56 22.37 2.06
C PRO A 97 2.44 22.62 0.56
N THR A 98 2.04 23.85 0.20
CA THR A 98 1.74 24.23 -1.20
C THR A 98 2.92 24.07 -2.15
N LYS A 99 4.15 24.19 -1.65
CA LYS A 99 5.38 23.94 -2.41
C LYS A 99 5.49 22.53 -3.00
N TYR A 100 4.74 21.55 -2.49
CA TYR A 100 4.76 20.17 -2.98
C TYR A 100 3.69 19.88 -4.06
N ILE A 101 2.87 20.85 -4.46
CA ILE A 101 1.86 20.65 -5.50
C ILE A 101 2.49 20.12 -6.80
N GLY A 102 1.93 19.03 -7.34
CA GLY A 102 2.42 18.39 -8.56
C GLY A 102 3.57 17.41 -8.37
N PHE A 103 4.26 17.45 -7.23
CA PHE A 103 5.28 16.47 -6.86
C PHE A 103 4.65 15.18 -6.34
N LYS A 104 5.48 14.14 -6.22
CA LYS A 104 5.12 12.86 -5.64
C LYS A 104 5.78 12.72 -4.26
N VAL A 105 5.03 12.19 -3.31
CA VAL A 105 5.49 12.00 -1.92
C VAL A 105 5.25 10.56 -1.48
N ASN A 106 6.04 10.10 -0.51
CA ASN A 106 5.93 8.79 0.10
C ASN A 106 5.16 8.89 1.41
N ILE A 107 4.46 7.82 1.79
CA ILE A 107 3.70 7.75 3.03
C ILE A 107 4.13 6.52 3.81
N ILE A 108 4.38 6.70 5.09
CA ILE A 108 4.67 5.65 6.06
C ILE A 108 3.61 5.72 7.15
N GLU A 109 2.88 4.62 7.37
CA GLU A 109 2.02 4.49 8.56
C GLU A 109 2.92 4.21 9.76
N THR A 110 2.73 4.97 10.83
CA THR A 110 3.47 4.82 12.08
C THR A 110 2.66 3.96 13.05
N SER A 111 3.34 3.30 13.98
CA SER A 111 2.72 2.35 14.93
C SER A 111 1.70 2.98 15.88
N ASP A 112 1.73 4.30 16.03
CA ASP A 112 0.82 5.12 16.83
C ASP A 112 -0.44 5.56 16.07
N GLY A 113 -0.69 5.03 14.86
CA GLY A 113 -1.89 5.34 14.09
C GLY A 113 -1.83 6.68 13.35
N ASN A 114 -0.63 7.17 13.05
CA ASN A 114 -0.43 8.34 12.21
C ASN A 114 0.12 7.95 10.82
N ILE A 115 0.15 8.92 9.92
CA ILE A 115 0.86 8.85 8.64
C ILE A 115 1.92 9.94 8.60
N SER A 116 3.15 9.55 8.29
CA SER A 116 4.26 10.45 8.03
C SER A 116 4.47 10.55 6.52
N ILE A 117 4.50 11.78 6.00
CA ILE A 117 4.63 12.07 4.58
C ILE A 117 6.06 12.58 4.31
N TYR A 118 6.70 12.04 3.28
CA TYR A 118 8.08 12.34 2.92
C TYR A 118 8.21 12.75 1.46
N TYR A 119 9.17 13.62 1.16
CA TYR A 119 9.58 13.96 -0.20
C TYR A 119 11.08 13.72 -0.33
N ASN A 120 11.51 12.84 -1.22
CA ASN A 120 12.93 12.49 -1.39
C ASN A 120 13.63 12.14 -0.05
N GLN A 121 12.98 11.36 0.80
CA GLN A 121 13.43 10.98 2.16
C GLN A 121 13.38 12.10 3.21
N ASP A 122 13.10 13.35 2.83
CA ASP A 122 12.87 14.45 3.77
C ASP A 122 11.47 14.38 4.36
N PHE A 123 11.38 14.42 5.69
CA PHE A 123 10.10 14.50 6.40
C PHE A 123 9.39 15.82 6.07
N ILE A 124 8.11 15.75 5.71
CA ILE A 124 7.28 16.91 5.40
C ILE A 124 6.31 17.22 6.55
N ILE A 125 5.46 16.25 6.90
CA ILE A 125 4.33 16.44 7.81
C ILE A 125 3.86 15.08 8.34
N CYS A 126 3.28 15.09 9.54
CA CYS A 126 2.59 13.96 10.14
C CYS A 126 1.09 14.29 10.38
N HIS A 127 0.21 13.33 10.04
CA HIS A 127 -1.23 13.41 10.25
C HIS A 127 -1.73 12.19 11.02
N SER A 128 -2.74 12.38 11.87
CA SER A 128 -3.45 11.25 12.46
C SER A 128 -4.38 10.60 11.46
N LEU A 129 -4.47 9.26 11.50
CA LEU A 129 -5.50 8.54 10.76
C LEU A 129 -6.85 8.80 11.43
N THR A 130 -7.67 9.62 10.81
CA THR A 130 -9.05 9.90 11.25
C THR A 130 -10.03 9.35 10.22
N ASP A 131 -11.31 9.29 10.55
CA ASP A 131 -12.38 8.98 9.58
C ASP A 131 -12.85 10.19 8.77
N LYS A 132 -12.28 11.38 9.02
CA LYS A 132 -12.59 12.58 8.25
C LYS A 132 -12.11 12.42 6.82
N LYS A 133 -12.99 12.77 5.87
CA LYS A 133 -12.68 12.78 4.44
C LYS A 133 -11.56 13.76 4.08
N TYR A 134 -11.45 14.87 4.82
CA TYR A 134 -10.44 15.92 4.60
C TYR A 134 -9.69 16.21 5.91
N ASN A 135 -8.36 16.17 5.86
CA ASN A 135 -7.47 16.33 7.02
C ASN A 135 -6.52 17.51 6.78
N TYR A 136 -6.96 18.70 7.20
CA TYR A 136 -6.20 19.94 7.07
C TYR A 136 -5.34 20.22 8.30
N LYS A 137 -4.10 20.67 8.08
CA LYS A 137 -3.34 21.41 9.09
C LYS A 137 -3.62 22.89 8.91
N ILE A 138 -3.78 23.61 10.01
CA ILE A 138 -4.09 25.04 10.03
C ILE A 138 -3.09 25.83 9.18
N GLY A 139 -1.79 25.54 9.31
CA GLY A 139 -0.74 26.21 8.52
C GLY A 139 -0.90 26.03 7.02
N HIS A 140 -1.27 24.83 6.56
CA HIS A 140 -1.50 24.58 5.13
C HIS A 140 -2.74 25.29 4.62
N MET A 141 -3.81 25.35 5.43
CA MET A 141 -5.02 26.08 5.05
C MET A 141 -4.73 27.57 4.87
N HIS A 142 -3.90 28.15 5.75
CA HIS A 142 -3.42 29.52 5.61
C HIS A 142 -2.64 29.74 4.31
N GLU A 143 -1.67 28.87 3.99
CA GLU A 143 -0.93 28.93 2.72
C GLU A 143 -1.84 28.86 1.50
N ILE A 144 -2.79 27.93 1.48
CA ILE A 144 -3.74 27.74 0.38
C ILE A 144 -4.61 29.00 0.20
N LEU A 145 -5.19 29.52 1.29
CA LEU A 145 -6.02 30.72 1.22
C LEU A 145 -5.22 31.94 0.79
N LYS A 146 -4.01 32.13 1.34
CA LYS A 146 -3.14 33.26 0.96
C LYS A 146 -2.71 33.20 -0.50
N SER A 147 -2.43 32.00 -1.01
CA SER A 147 -1.95 31.79 -2.39
C SER A 147 -3.05 31.84 -3.44
N ASP A 148 -4.32 31.63 -3.06
CA ASP A 148 -5.45 31.58 -4.00
C ASP A 148 -6.46 32.72 -3.76
N ALA A 149 -7.41 32.54 -2.85
CA ALA A 149 -8.59 33.39 -2.70
C ALA A 149 -8.36 34.69 -1.89
N CYS A 150 -7.42 34.68 -0.94
CA CYS A 150 -7.27 35.72 0.08
C CYS A 150 -5.96 36.53 -0.06
N LYS A 151 -5.40 36.63 -1.27
CA LYS A 151 -4.12 37.32 -1.55
C LYS A 151 -4.03 38.75 -0.98
N HIS A 152 -5.17 39.43 -0.87
CA HIS A 152 -5.29 40.83 -0.45
C HIS A 152 -5.54 41.01 1.06
N LEU A 153 -5.81 39.93 1.80
CA LEU A 153 -6.09 39.98 3.24
C LEU A 153 -4.80 39.86 4.06
N SER A 154 -4.81 40.44 5.27
CA SER A 154 -3.72 40.26 6.23
C SER A 154 -3.71 38.84 6.80
N ASP A 155 -2.58 38.41 7.33
CA ASP A 155 -2.45 37.06 7.90
C ASP A 155 -3.37 36.86 9.12
N ASP A 156 -3.59 37.92 9.91
CA ASP A 156 -4.53 37.91 11.04
C ASP A 156 -5.98 37.67 10.58
N GLN A 157 -6.41 38.35 9.51
CA GLN A 157 -7.75 38.18 8.94
C GLN A 157 -7.98 36.77 8.38
N ILE A 158 -6.96 36.19 7.73
CA ILE A 158 -7.02 34.81 7.24
C ILE A 158 -7.06 33.84 8.42
N GLY A 159 -6.29 34.11 9.48
CA GLY A 159 -6.30 33.32 10.71
C GLY A 159 -7.68 33.26 11.37
N ASP A 160 -8.35 34.40 11.49
CA ASP A 160 -9.71 34.48 12.07
C ASP A 160 -10.73 33.74 11.19
N PHE A 161 -10.66 33.92 9.86
CA PHE A 161 -11.50 33.21 8.91
C PHE A 161 -11.32 31.68 8.96
N ILE A 162 -10.08 31.20 9.15
CA ILE A 162 -9.80 29.76 9.29
C ILE A 162 -10.43 29.21 10.57
N LYS A 163 -10.30 29.93 11.70
CA LYS A 163 -10.85 29.48 12.98
C LYS A 163 -12.37 29.35 12.93
N GLU A 164 -13.05 30.35 12.37
CA GLU A 164 -14.51 30.33 12.22
C GLU A 164 -14.96 29.18 11.30
N ASN A 165 -14.29 28.99 10.17
CA ASN A 165 -14.66 27.93 9.22
C ASN A 165 -14.27 26.52 9.66
N MET A 166 -13.16 26.34 10.39
CA MET A 166 -12.81 25.02 10.94
C MET A 166 -13.83 24.54 11.97
N ALA A 167 -14.31 25.45 12.82
CA ALA A 167 -15.39 25.13 13.75
C ALA A 167 -16.66 24.70 13.01
N LEU A 168 -17.00 25.39 11.92
CA LEU A 168 -18.14 25.04 11.07
C LEU A 168 -17.95 23.70 10.33
N MET A 169 -16.77 23.43 9.79
CA MET A 169 -16.47 22.20 9.03
C MET A 169 -16.45 20.96 9.92
N ASP A 170 -15.93 21.07 11.15
CA ASP A 170 -15.96 19.97 12.12
C ASP A 170 -17.39 19.65 12.59
N VAL A 171 -18.29 20.65 12.61
CA VAL A 171 -19.73 20.45 12.90
C VAL A 171 -20.47 19.87 11.69
N LEU A 172 -20.15 20.29 10.46
CA LEU A 172 -20.83 19.87 9.22
C LEU A 172 -20.38 18.50 8.69
N LEU A 173 -19.18 18.04 9.04
CA LEU A 173 -18.60 16.77 8.58
C LEU A 173 -18.56 15.70 9.68
N GLY A 174 -19.19 15.97 10.83
CA GLY A 174 -19.30 15.07 11.98
C GLY A 174 -20.52 14.16 11.98
N GLU A 175 -21.32 14.14 10.90
CA GLU A 175 -22.43 13.21 10.67
C GLU A 175 -22.06 12.11 9.66
#